data_AF-A0A946DCN9-F1
#
_entry.id   AF-A0A946DCN9-F1
#
_cell.length_a   1.000
_cell.length_b   1.000
_cell.length_c   1.000
_cell.angle_alpha   90.00
_cell.angle_beta   90.00
_cell.angle_gamma   90.00
#
_symmetry.space_group_name_H-M   'P 1'
#
loop_
_entity.id
_entity.type
_entity.pdbx_description
1 polymer ?
#
loop_
_entity_poly.entity_id
_entity_poly.type
_entity_poly.pdbx_seq_one_letter_code
_entity_poly.pdbx_strand_id
1 'polypeptide(L)'
;MKIFSWKAKKKTVFELNQKKLPILAGHELIELLGLGNKIKSIERITSVGSEYFNELYLPAIELFIESVQLAPASTAHHHSGPGGLATHTIDVIERALRQRKSFELPLNADSEIIFQQDHFWTYSIFIGALLHDIGKMITSTLIVLDNGKIWNPHQSSLLNSGANSYQIRFDYNPYKYHTQLANSFFH
;
A
#
# COMPACT_ATOMS: atom_id res chain seq x y z
N MET A 1 -45.85 9.80 -0.99
CA MET A 1 -44.57 10.43 -1.35
C MET A 1 -43.48 9.34 -1.28
N LYS A 2 -43.02 8.82 -2.42
CA LYS A 2 -41.99 7.77 -2.48
C LYS A 2 -40.62 8.42 -2.43
N ILE A 3 -39.86 8.22 -1.35
CA ILE A 3 -38.45 8.57 -1.29
C ILE A 3 -37.68 7.37 -1.85
N PHE A 4 -37.26 7.49 -3.11
CA PHE A 4 -36.30 6.58 -3.72
C PHE A 4 -34.93 6.80 -3.05
N SER A 5 -34.55 5.92 -2.13
CA SER A 5 -33.17 5.82 -1.64
C SER A 5 -32.40 4.91 -2.57
N TRP A 6 -31.73 5.49 -3.58
CA TRP A 6 -30.81 4.76 -4.43
C TRP A 6 -29.44 4.74 -3.74
N LYS A 7 -29.21 3.78 -2.84
CA LYS A 7 -27.83 3.41 -2.50
C LYS A 7 -27.27 2.68 -3.73
N ALA A 8 -26.53 3.41 -4.57
CA ALA A 8 -25.73 2.79 -5.61
C ALA A 8 -24.89 1.68 -4.94
N LYS A 9 -25.05 0.43 -5.38
CA LYS A 9 -24.19 -0.67 -4.91
C LYS A 9 -22.74 -0.25 -5.21
N LYS A 10 -21.89 -0.12 -4.18
CA LYS A 10 -20.46 0.10 -4.39
C LYS A 10 -19.92 -1.09 -5.17
N LYS A 11 -19.31 -0.82 -6.32
CA LYS A 11 -18.70 -1.87 -7.14
C LYS A 11 -17.62 -2.56 -6.33
N THR A 12 -17.60 -3.88 -6.39
CA THR A 12 -16.50 -4.68 -5.84
C THR A 12 -15.32 -4.67 -6.81
N VAL A 13 -14.11 -4.91 -6.32
CA VAL A 13 -12.89 -4.97 -7.14
C VAL A 13 -13.02 -5.93 -8.32
N PHE A 14 -13.74 -7.05 -8.13
CA PHE A 14 -13.95 -8.07 -9.17
C PHE A 14 -14.88 -7.62 -10.30
N GLU A 15 -15.69 -6.58 -10.09
CA GLU A 15 -16.62 -6.03 -11.09
C GLU A 15 -15.98 -4.92 -11.94
N LEU A 16 -14.69 -4.59 -11.70
CA LEU A 16 -13.98 -3.55 -12.43
C LEU A 16 -13.57 -4.02 -13.84
N ASN A 17 -13.67 -3.09 -14.79
CA ASN A 17 -13.17 -3.32 -16.14
C ASN A 17 -11.63 -3.23 -16.14
N GLN A 18 -10.96 -4.37 -16.25
CA GLN A 18 -9.49 -4.44 -16.23
C GLN A 18 -8.80 -3.67 -17.38
N LYS A 19 -9.54 -3.34 -18.45
CA LYS A 19 -9.01 -2.51 -19.55
C LYS A 19 -9.15 -1.01 -19.29
N LYS A 20 -9.93 -0.61 -18.27
CA LYS A 20 -10.22 0.78 -17.89
C LYS A 20 -10.40 0.88 -16.38
N LEU A 21 -9.31 0.64 -15.65
CA LEU A 21 -9.29 0.76 -14.20
C LEU A 21 -9.39 2.24 -13.80
N PRO A 22 -10.19 2.58 -12.78
CA PRO A 22 -10.28 3.94 -12.28
C PRO A 22 -9.01 4.32 -11.53
N ILE A 23 -8.62 5.58 -11.62
CA ILE A 23 -7.61 6.16 -10.74
C ILE A 23 -8.33 6.64 -9.48
N LEU A 24 -7.85 6.23 -8.31
CA LEU A 24 -8.53 6.44 -7.03
C LEU A 24 -7.55 6.99 -6.00
N ALA A 25 -8.03 7.82 -5.08
CA ALA A 25 -7.27 8.25 -3.93
C ALA A 25 -7.06 7.11 -2.93
N GLY A 26 -6.05 7.24 -2.06
CA GLY A 26 -5.72 6.22 -1.05
C GLY A 26 -6.91 5.77 -0.21
N HIS A 27 -7.72 6.71 0.31
CA HIS A 27 -8.91 6.39 1.10
C HIS A 27 -10.00 5.63 0.32
N GLU A 28 -10.19 5.95 -0.97
CA GLU A 28 -11.15 5.26 -1.84
C GLU A 28 -10.70 3.82 -2.11
N LEU A 29 -9.39 3.62 -2.28
CA LEU A 29 -8.79 2.30 -2.45
C LEU A 29 -8.88 1.46 -1.17
N ILE A 30 -8.66 2.06 0.00
CA ILE A 30 -8.85 1.40 1.30
C ILE A 30 -10.28 0.87 1.43
N GLU A 31 -11.27 1.68 1.05
CA GLU A 31 -12.67 1.27 1.08
C GLU A 31 -12.97 0.19 0.04
N LEU A 32 -12.56 0.39 -1.20
CA LEU A 32 -12.77 -0.55 -2.31
C LEU A 32 -12.17 -1.93 -2.02
N LEU A 33 -10.99 -1.97 -1.41
CA LEU A 33 -10.26 -3.19 -1.06
C LEU A 33 -10.67 -3.78 0.31
N GLY A 34 -11.53 -3.09 1.06
CA GLY A 34 -11.99 -3.57 2.38
C GLY A 34 -10.89 -3.60 3.45
N LEU A 35 -9.88 -2.72 3.35
CA LEU A 35 -8.70 -2.75 4.22
C LEU A 35 -8.92 -2.09 5.60
N GLY A 36 -10.06 -1.42 5.81
CA GLY A 36 -10.34 -0.65 7.02
C GLY A 36 -10.21 -1.45 8.34
N ASN A 37 -10.63 -2.72 8.36
CA ASN A 37 -10.48 -3.55 9.56
C ASN A 37 -9.02 -3.89 9.87
N LYS A 38 -8.18 -4.04 8.85
CA LYS A 38 -6.73 -4.29 9.00
C LYS A 38 -6.01 -3.04 9.46
N ILE A 39 -6.36 -1.88 8.91
CA ILE A 39 -5.82 -0.57 9.34
C ILE A 39 -6.15 -0.32 10.82
N LYS A 40 -7.39 -0.55 11.24
CA LYS A 40 -7.77 -0.50 12.67
C LYS A 40 -7.02 -1.53 13.53
N SER A 41 -6.66 -2.68 12.97
CA SER A 41 -5.82 -3.67 13.66
C SER A 41 -4.40 -3.13 13.86
N ILE A 42 -3.82 -2.56 12.81
CA ILE A 42 -2.50 -1.92 12.83
C ILE A 42 -2.46 -0.80 13.88
N GLU A 43 -3.45 0.10 13.90
CA GLU A 43 -3.57 1.15 14.92
C GLU A 43 -3.49 0.57 16.34
N ARG A 44 -4.30 -0.45 16.65
CA ARG A 44 -4.27 -1.12 17.96
C ARG A 44 -2.91 -1.75 18.28
N ILE A 45 -2.24 -2.36 17.29
CA ILE A 45 -0.94 -3.01 17.47
C ILE A 45 0.13 -1.97 17.82
N THR A 46 0.16 -0.84 17.09
CA THR A 46 1.13 0.25 17.32
C THR A 46 0.97 0.89 18.69
N SER A 47 -0.23 0.86 19.27
CA SER A 47 -0.53 1.40 20.60
C SER A 47 -0.19 2.88 20.77
N VAL A 48 -0.06 3.61 19.66
CA VAL A 48 0.03 5.08 19.65
C VAL A 48 -1.37 5.69 19.83
N GLY A 49 -1.44 6.94 20.26
CA GLY A 49 -2.70 7.68 20.26
C GLY A 49 -3.26 7.83 18.85
N SER A 50 -4.59 7.82 18.70
CA SER A 50 -5.24 7.93 17.38
C SER A 50 -4.85 9.21 16.62
N GLU A 51 -4.53 10.30 17.32
CA GLU A 51 -3.97 11.52 16.72
C GLU A 51 -2.66 11.23 15.97
N TYR A 52 -1.65 10.67 16.66
CA TYR A 52 -0.38 10.26 16.04
C TYR A 52 -0.54 9.21 14.95
N PHE A 53 -1.51 8.29 15.10
CA PHE A 53 -1.80 7.32 14.05
C PHE A 53 -2.28 8.02 12.77
N ASN A 54 -3.20 8.97 12.91
CA ASN A 54 -3.76 9.74 11.80
C ASN A 54 -2.75 10.75 11.20
N GLU A 55 -1.75 11.17 11.95
CA GLU A 55 -0.70 12.08 11.46
C GLU A 55 0.45 11.35 10.76
N LEU A 56 0.84 10.16 11.25
CA LEU A 56 2.07 9.49 10.80
C LEU A 56 1.82 8.21 9.99
N TYR A 57 0.88 7.37 10.43
CA TYR A 57 0.71 6.02 9.87
C TYR A 57 -0.31 6.00 8.74
N LEU A 58 -1.51 6.55 8.98
CA LEU A 58 -2.59 6.54 7.99
C LEU A 58 -2.19 7.28 6.70
N PRO A 59 -1.56 8.47 6.73
CA PRO A 59 -1.17 9.17 5.51
C PRO A 59 -0.11 8.38 4.73
N ALA A 60 0.85 7.75 5.41
CA ALA A 60 1.86 6.90 4.77
C ALA A 60 1.22 5.68 4.09
N ILE A 61 0.24 5.04 4.74
CA ILE A 61 -0.54 3.94 4.15
C ILE A 61 -1.31 4.41 2.93
N GLU A 62 -2.01 5.55 3.01
CA GLU A 62 -2.81 6.09 1.91
C GLU A 62 -1.95 6.45 0.70
N LEU A 63 -0.81 7.13 0.93
CA LEU A 63 0.15 7.47 -0.12
C LEU A 63 0.72 6.22 -0.78
N PHE A 64 1.08 5.20 0.01
CA PHE A 64 1.54 3.94 -0.54
C PHE A 64 0.46 3.27 -1.40
N ILE A 65 -0.75 3.11 -0.87
CA ILE A 65 -1.86 2.46 -1.59
C ILE A 65 -2.20 3.22 -2.87
N GLU A 66 -2.19 4.56 -2.83
CA GLU A 66 -2.36 5.39 -4.01
C GLU A 66 -1.23 5.18 -5.02
N SER A 67 0.02 5.06 -4.58
CA SER A 67 1.15 4.86 -5.48
C SER A 67 1.11 3.52 -6.23
N VAL A 68 0.55 2.48 -5.60
CA VAL A 68 0.44 1.14 -6.19
C VAL A 68 -0.92 0.89 -6.84
N GLN A 69 -1.92 1.74 -6.60
CA GLN A 69 -3.30 1.60 -7.07
C GLN A 69 -3.81 0.15 -6.98
N LEU A 70 -4.31 -0.41 -8.09
CA LEU A 70 -4.80 -1.78 -8.20
C LEU A 70 -3.73 -2.75 -8.72
N ALA A 71 -2.44 -2.45 -8.55
CA ALA A 71 -1.38 -3.35 -8.95
C ALA A 71 -1.50 -4.73 -8.24
N PRO A 72 -1.37 -5.83 -8.97
CA PRO A 72 -1.31 -7.17 -8.39
C PRO A 72 0.07 -7.41 -7.75
N ALA A 73 0.13 -8.25 -6.71
CA ALA A 73 1.40 -8.54 -6.03
C ALA A 73 2.29 -9.53 -6.80
N SER A 74 1.67 -10.35 -7.67
CA SER A 74 2.31 -11.35 -8.54
C SER A 74 1.34 -11.85 -9.61
N THR A 75 1.82 -12.65 -10.58
CA THR A 75 0.98 -13.26 -11.61
C THR A 75 0.31 -14.59 -11.20
N ALA A 76 0.69 -15.20 -10.07
CA ALA A 76 0.33 -16.61 -9.77
C ALA A 76 0.01 -16.96 -8.29
N HIS A 77 -0.09 -16.01 -7.35
CA HIS A 77 -0.39 -16.29 -5.93
C HIS A 77 -1.74 -15.71 -5.47
N HIS A 78 -2.14 -15.97 -4.22
CA HIS A 78 -3.39 -15.49 -3.58
C HIS A 78 -3.64 -13.96 -3.66
N HIS A 79 -2.63 -13.16 -4.02
CA HIS A 79 -2.71 -11.71 -4.26
C HIS A 79 -2.47 -11.32 -5.74
N SER A 80 -2.85 -12.19 -6.68
CA SER A 80 -2.71 -11.93 -8.12
C SER A 80 -3.84 -11.07 -8.73
N GLY A 81 -4.90 -10.84 -7.96
CA GLY A 81 -6.02 -9.98 -8.37
C GLY A 81 -5.70 -8.48 -8.27
N PRO A 82 -6.58 -7.62 -8.82
CA PRO A 82 -6.43 -6.18 -8.70
C PRO A 82 -6.35 -5.73 -7.23
N GLY A 83 -5.42 -4.84 -6.92
CA GLY A 83 -5.14 -4.37 -5.55
C GLY A 83 -4.42 -5.39 -4.66
N GLY A 84 -3.89 -6.44 -5.26
CA GLY A 84 -3.13 -7.47 -4.56
C GLY A 84 -1.89 -6.93 -3.85
N LEU A 85 -1.14 -6.00 -4.46
CA LEU A 85 0.07 -5.43 -3.86
C LEU A 85 -0.24 -4.60 -2.60
N ALA A 86 -1.27 -3.76 -2.66
CA ALA A 86 -1.77 -3.03 -1.50
C ALA A 86 -2.21 -3.98 -0.38
N THR A 87 -3.06 -4.96 -0.70
CA THR A 87 -3.56 -5.95 0.27
C THR A 87 -2.44 -6.74 0.93
N HIS A 88 -1.48 -7.23 0.13
CA HIS A 88 -0.31 -7.96 0.60
C HIS A 88 0.54 -7.12 1.55
N THR A 89 0.80 -5.86 1.19
CA THR A 89 1.64 -4.97 2.00
C THR A 89 1.00 -4.69 3.36
N ILE A 90 -0.32 -4.47 3.41
CA ILE A 90 -1.05 -4.31 4.68
C ILE A 90 -0.97 -5.58 5.54
N ASP A 91 -1.05 -6.77 4.93
CA ASP A 91 -0.85 -8.04 5.64
C ASP A 91 0.56 -8.17 6.21
N VAL A 92 1.58 -7.75 5.46
CA VAL A 92 2.98 -7.77 5.90
C VAL A 92 3.20 -6.79 7.06
N ILE A 93 2.67 -5.56 6.97
CA ILE A 93 2.73 -4.57 8.05
C ILE A 93 2.10 -5.12 9.34
N GLU A 94 0.89 -5.68 9.25
CA GLU A 94 0.21 -6.21 10.44
C GLU A 94 1.04 -7.32 11.10
N ARG A 95 1.62 -8.24 10.32
CA ARG A 95 2.47 -9.33 10.83
C ARG A 95 3.78 -8.81 11.41
N ALA A 96 4.47 -7.91 10.72
CA ALA A 96 5.73 -7.33 11.16
C ALA A 96 5.58 -6.59 12.49
N LEU A 97 4.50 -5.81 12.63
CA LEU A 97 4.23 -5.08 13.87
C LEU A 97 3.81 -6.01 15.02
N ARG A 98 3.06 -7.09 14.75
CA ARG A 98 2.80 -8.13 15.77
C ARG A 98 4.08 -8.76 16.26
N GLN A 99 4.99 -9.10 15.34
CA GLN A 99 6.29 -9.67 15.69
C GLN A 99 7.14 -8.67 16.47
N ARG A 100 7.16 -7.39 16.08
CA ARG A 100 7.85 -6.31 16.80
C ARG A 100 7.46 -6.24 18.27
N LYS A 101 6.19 -6.50 18.63
CA LYS A 101 5.75 -6.46 20.05
C LYS A 101 6.36 -7.58 20.90
N SER A 102 6.88 -8.63 20.27
CA SER A 102 7.57 -9.73 20.95
C SER A 102 9.05 -9.44 21.21
N PHE A 103 9.58 -8.27 20.80
CA PHE A 103 10.96 -7.87 21.02
C PHE A 103 11.05 -6.54 21.78
N GLU A 104 12.01 -6.46 22.69
CA GLU A 104 12.45 -5.21 23.31
C GLU A 104 13.56 -4.61 22.43
N LEU A 105 13.23 -3.54 21.72
CA LEU A 105 14.15 -2.87 20.79
C LEU A 105 14.56 -1.49 21.33
N PRO A 106 15.83 -1.09 21.19
CA PRO A 106 16.92 -1.83 20.55
C PRO A 106 17.43 -3.00 21.40
N LEU A 107 17.88 -4.07 20.73
CA LEU A 107 18.40 -5.26 21.41
C LEU A 107 19.64 -4.91 22.24
N ASN A 108 19.72 -5.45 23.46
CA ASN A 108 20.84 -5.29 24.39
C ASN A 108 21.11 -3.85 24.85
N ALA A 109 20.11 -2.95 24.77
CA ALA A 109 20.21 -1.61 25.35
C ALA A 109 19.62 -1.57 26.78
N ASP A 110 19.92 -0.50 27.50
CA ASP A 110 19.33 -0.26 28.82
C ASP A 110 17.81 -0.04 28.71
N SER A 111 17.07 -0.40 29.76
CA SER A 111 15.60 -0.32 29.79
C SER A 111 15.07 1.10 29.52
N GLU A 112 15.81 2.13 29.95
CA GLU A 112 15.47 3.52 29.68
C GLU A 112 15.54 3.84 28.17
N ILE A 113 16.57 3.36 27.47
CA ILE A 113 16.74 3.55 26.03
C ILE A 113 15.65 2.79 25.26
N ILE A 114 15.38 1.54 25.65
CA ILE A 114 14.31 0.71 25.07
C ILE A 114 12.96 1.44 25.18
N PHE A 115 12.64 1.95 26.36
CA PHE A 115 11.40 2.69 26.59
C PHE A 115 11.32 3.97 25.73
N GLN A 116 12.40 4.77 25.70
CA GLN A 116 12.43 6.02 24.92
C GLN A 116 12.34 5.80 23.41
N GLN A 117 12.85 4.68 22.89
CA GLN A 117 12.89 4.38 21.46
C GLN A 117 11.78 3.42 20.99
N ASP A 118 10.88 3.00 21.87
CA ASP A 118 9.84 2.01 21.57
C ASP A 118 9.04 2.39 20.30
N HIS A 119 8.57 3.63 20.24
CA HIS A 119 7.82 4.15 19.09
C HIS A 119 8.69 4.36 17.85
N PHE A 120 9.97 4.74 18.02
CA PHE A 120 10.91 4.89 16.91
C PHE A 120 11.15 3.57 16.17
N TRP A 121 11.41 2.48 16.91
CA TRP A 121 11.59 1.14 16.34
C TRP A 121 10.28 0.60 15.74
N THR A 122 9.13 0.90 16.36
CA THR A 122 7.82 0.56 15.81
C THR A 122 7.60 1.20 14.44
N TYR A 123 7.85 2.50 14.33
CA TYR A 123 7.67 3.25 13.09
C TYR A 123 8.68 2.81 12.02
N SER A 124 9.92 2.51 12.41
CA SER A 124 10.96 2.02 11.50
C SER A 124 10.59 0.67 10.88
N ILE A 125 10.07 -0.28 11.67
CA ILE A 125 9.57 -1.56 11.16
C ILE A 125 8.34 -1.35 10.27
N PHE A 126 7.44 -0.44 10.65
CA PHE A 126 6.29 -0.07 9.81
C PHE A 126 6.73 0.44 8.43
N ILE A 127 7.65 1.40 8.35
CA ILE A 127 8.13 1.94 7.07
C ILE A 127 8.87 0.88 6.25
N GLY A 128 9.72 0.06 6.89
CA GLY A 128 10.39 -1.06 6.23
C GLY A 128 9.40 -2.04 5.60
N ALA A 129 8.33 -2.40 6.33
CA ALA A 129 7.27 -3.26 5.83
C ALA A 129 6.42 -2.60 4.74
N LEU A 130 6.13 -1.30 4.87
CA LEU A 130 5.36 -0.53 3.89
C LEU A 130 6.07 -0.47 2.53
N LEU A 131 7.38 -0.27 2.52
CA LEU A 131 8.15 -0.05 1.29
C LEU A 131 8.80 -1.31 0.70
N HIS A 132 8.72 -2.46 1.38
CA HIS A 132 9.51 -3.66 1.03
C HIS A 132 9.36 -4.12 -0.42
N ASP A 133 8.18 -3.95 -1.02
CA ASP A 133 7.83 -4.43 -2.36
C ASP A 133 7.50 -3.30 -3.36
N ILE A 134 7.69 -2.02 -2.98
CA ILE A 134 7.29 -0.88 -3.83
C ILE A 134 8.02 -0.87 -5.18
N GLY A 135 9.25 -1.40 -5.23
CA GLY A 135 10.05 -1.53 -6.45
C GLY A 135 9.40 -2.39 -7.55
N LYS A 136 8.38 -3.20 -7.23
CA LYS A 136 7.58 -3.95 -8.22
C LYS A 136 6.85 -3.03 -9.20
N MET A 137 6.46 -1.82 -8.76
CA MET A 137 5.81 -0.83 -9.61
C MET A 137 6.71 -0.33 -10.75
N ILE A 138 8.03 -0.42 -10.57
CA ILE A 138 9.01 0.02 -11.58
C ILE A 138 9.48 -1.16 -12.43
N THR A 139 9.60 -2.34 -11.82
CA THR A 139 10.30 -3.49 -12.44
C THR A 139 9.39 -4.49 -13.14
N SER A 140 8.12 -4.59 -12.73
CA SER A 140 7.24 -5.71 -13.12
C SER A 140 5.85 -5.26 -13.59
N THR A 141 5.48 -4.01 -13.30
CA THR A 141 4.15 -3.47 -13.59
C THR A 141 4.26 -2.29 -14.55
N LEU A 142 3.63 -2.42 -15.71
CA LEU A 142 3.50 -1.34 -16.69
C LEU A 142 2.09 -0.76 -16.59
N ILE A 143 1.99 0.54 -16.28
CA ILE A 143 0.71 1.25 -16.27
C ILE A 143 0.58 2.05 -17.55
N VAL A 144 -0.45 1.73 -18.34
CA VAL A 144 -0.78 2.41 -19.59
C VAL A 144 -2.02 3.27 -19.36
N LEU A 145 -1.88 4.58 -19.50
CA LEU A 145 -2.96 5.55 -19.36
C LEU A 145 -3.95 5.45 -20.54
N ASP A 146 -5.15 5.98 -20.37
CA ASP A 146 -6.20 6.03 -21.41
C ASP A 146 -5.77 6.74 -22.70
N ASN A 147 -4.87 7.72 -22.60
CA ASN A 147 -4.24 8.41 -23.72
C ASN A 147 -3.11 7.61 -24.40
N GLY A 148 -2.84 6.39 -23.94
CA GLY A 148 -1.83 5.48 -24.48
C GLY A 148 -0.40 5.69 -23.96
N LYS A 149 -0.14 6.73 -23.15
CA LYS A 149 1.17 6.96 -22.53
C LYS A 149 1.43 5.95 -21.41
N ILE A 150 2.68 5.54 -21.27
CA ILE A 150 3.15 4.77 -20.11
C ILE A 150 3.36 5.75 -18.96
N TRP A 151 2.77 5.46 -17.81
CA TRP A 151 2.98 6.24 -16.59
C TRP A 151 4.35 5.93 -15.99
N ASN A 152 5.04 6.97 -15.51
CA ASN A 152 6.30 6.86 -14.80
C ASN A 152 6.12 7.32 -13.35
N PRO A 153 6.31 6.44 -12.35
CA PRO A 153 6.12 6.79 -10.93
C PRO A 153 7.06 7.89 -10.43
N HIS A 154 8.21 8.12 -11.10
CA HIS A 154 9.15 9.18 -10.71
C HIS A 154 8.74 10.57 -11.19
N GLN A 155 7.83 10.67 -12.17
CA GLN A 155 7.46 11.96 -12.77
C GLN A 155 6.25 12.61 -12.10
N SER A 156 5.23 11.81 -11.77
CA SER A 156 4.01 12.30 -11.11
C SER A 156 3.23 11.15 -10.50
N SER A 157 2.36 11.45 -9.53
CA SER A 157 1.34 10.50 -9.07
C SER A 157 0.33 10.21 -10.18
N LEU A 158 -0.32 9.05 -10.11
CA LEU A 158 -1.39 8.68 -11.05
C LEU A 158 -2.56 9.66 -11.01
N LEU A 159 -2.92 10.18 -9.82
CA LEU A 159 -3.94 11.23 -9.69
C LEU A 159 -3.59 12.51 -10.47
N ASN A 160 -2.31 12.87 -10.52
CA ASN A 160 -1.83 14.06 -11.22
C ASN A 160 -1.45 13.80 -12.69
N SER A 161 -1.75 12.60 -13.22
CA SER A 161 -1.43 12.23 -14.61
C SER A 161 -2.34 12.90 -15.66
N GLY A 162 -3.50 13.39 -15.24
CA GLY A 162 -4.54 13.94 -16.13
C GLY A 162 -5.32 12.88 -16.93
N ALA A 163 -5.07 11.59 -16.68
CA ALA A 163 -5.83 10.48 -17.27
C ALA A 163 -7.11 10.20 -16.45
N ASN A 164 -8.12 9.60 -17.08
CA ASN A 164 -9.35 9.19 -16.39
C ASN A 164 -9.35 7.70 -16.01
N SER A 165 -8.53 6.92 -16.70
CA SER A 165 -8.38 5.48 -16.44
C SER A 165 -7.02 4.98 -16.91
N TYR A 166 -6.67 3.78 -16.46
CA TYR A 166 -5.47 3.09 -16.88
C TYR A 166 -5.70 1.60 -17.08
N GLN A 167 -4.74 0.94 -17.70
CA GLN A 167 -4.64 -0.50 -17.84
C GLN A 167 -3.31 -0.95 -17.23
N ILE A 168 -3.33 -2.07 -16.52
CA ILE A 168 -2.13 -2.74 -16.05
C ILE A 168 -1.69 -3.76 -17.10
N ARG A 169 -0.41 -3.74 -17.45
CA ARG A 169 0.26 -4.76 -18.24
C ARG A 169 1.46 -5.28 -17.44
N PHE A 170 1.78 -6.55 -17.59
CA PHE A 170 2.97 -7.12 -17.00
C PHE A 170 4.10 -7.12 -18.02
N ASP A 171 5.26 -6.61 -17.63
CA ASP A 171 6.48 -6.80 -18.39
C ASP A 171 7.22 -8.01 -17.81
N TYR A 172 7.31 -9.09 -18.59
CA TYR A 172 8.00 -10.31 -18.18
C TYR A 172 9.51 -10.10 -18.31
N ASN A 173 10.12 -9.40 -17.35
CA ASN A 173 11.58 -9.33 -17.24
C ASN A 173 12.05 -10.31 -16.13
N PRO A 174 13.07 -11.18 -16.36
CA PRO A 174 13.38 -12.26 -15.43
C PRO A 174 13.94 -11.72 -14.11
N TYR A 175 13.11 -11.72 -13.06
CA TYR A 175 13.31 -11.87 -11.60
C TYR A 175 14.62 -11.43 -10.90
N LYS A 176 15.60 -10.76 -11.54
CA LYS A 176 16.96 -10.59 -11.00
C LYS A 176 17.31 -9.16 -10.55
N TYR A 177 16.40 -8.19 -10.72
CA TYR A 177 16.63 -6.77 -10.37
C TYR A 177 15.85 -6.29 -9.13
N HIS A 178 14.94 -7.11 -8.58
CA HIS A 178 13.96 -6.67 -7.59
C HIS A 178 14.54 -6.40 -6.18
N THR A 179 15.66 -7.03 -5.82
CA THR A 179 16.27 -6.86 -4.49
C THR A 179 17.20 -5.64 -4.40
N GLN A 180 17.64 -5.08 -5.53
CA GLN A 180 18.65 -4.00 -5.53
C GLN A 180 18.05 -2.58 -5.47
N LEU A 181 16.82 -2.38 -5.96
CA LEU A 181 16.20 -1.04 -6.04
C LEU A 181 15.60 -0.56 -4.70
N ALA A 182 15.28 -1.45 -3.77
CA ALA A 182 14.83 -1.04 -2.44
C ALA A 182 15.90 -0.20 -1.69
N ASN A 183 17.18 -0.50 -1.93
CA ASN A 183 18.30 0.20 -1.31
C ASN A 183 18.56 1.59 -1.90
N SER A 184 18.09 1.90 -3.12
CA SER A 184 18.34 3.21 -3.75
C SER A 184 17.39 4.32 -3.26
N PHE A 185 16.37 4.01 -2.48
CA PHE A 185 15.47 5.00 -1.89
C PHE A 185 15.97 5.55 -0.53
N PHE A 186 17.06 5.01 0.00
CA PHE A 186 17.68 5.43 1.27
C PHE A 186 19.01 6.21 1.08
N HIS A 187 19.26 6.72 -0.13
CA HIS A 187 20.40 7.59 -0.44
C HIS A 187 19.95 8.95 -0.97
#